data_AF-A0A4Z2BT82-F1
#
_entry.id   AF-A0A4Z2BT82-F1
#
_cell.length_a   1.000
_cell.length_b   1.000
_cell.length_c   1.000
_cell.angle_alpha   90.00
_cell.angle_beta   90.00
_cell.angle_gamma   90.00
#
_symmetry.space_group_name_H-M   'P 1'
#
loop_
_entity.id
_entity.type
_entity.pdbx_description
1 polymer ?
#
loop_
_entity_poly.entity_id
_entity_poly.type
_entity_poly.pdbx_seq_one_letter_code
_entity_poly.pdbx_strand_id
1 'polypeptide(L)'
;MQLFLVFFFTNLTTAIQEEWSMIYDAAFVETQWILPLLRWRPEIDLLIGQLAVMSSGNQMKKAPVKTTEPKEFSLTKPKPAAVPVPELIPLQEKCKPVPVSTYQPPKEMQKIEEIKKKNQQRTKELLIEANMNQFSCVKPQKSKHTEDMMTQIQTDLDAKLKFNSFHASGLPPSNKAMGKPVKLNSTAILRQKTLHDRRAEEELQRMQKLVEGGHELSPYLQWQRDMREQDLQEELAMIGRRHLEGRISHEEAAAARVHVVERNQKTAQLTKEETAELMKKYAEQRLQEEKGMRELVQQVADGHKNSKLAKEKLHKFKQDIVREFSKQNQELLRQALEEAQADLLKKFEIIREARTRPRNLPPCDRGNHLDEAQVNQETVRWSLSLQKEQQQKEQQELLERVRSLRKEKQQKEQQLQDAMETIELHRKVSAKAAAIRKEEEQKRQLAIRQRAAEDETNLALRRKLEENRKERERLKQSQTAKAQDTSKPAAFKVTTGQKLVSQKSWEEMEKRLEGYIERLEKRQLFNL
;
A
#
# COMPACT_ATOMS: atom_id res chain seq x y z
N MET A 1 7.99 52.60 -3.23
CA MET A 1 7.14 51.60 -3.91
C MET A 1 5.78 52.16 -4.29
N GLN A 2 4.79 52.26 -3.39
CA GLN A 2 3.41 52.67 -3.73
C GLN A 2 3.32 53.93 -4.63
N LEU A 3 3.94 55.05 -4.22
CA LEU A 3 3.94 56.30 -4.98
C LEU A 3 4.52 56.17 -6.41
N PHE A 4 5.54 55.34 -6.59
CA PHE A 4 6.15 55.08 -7.90
C PHE A 4 5.22 54.27 -8.81
N LEU A 5 4.54 53.25 -8.27
CA LEU A 5 3.59 52.45 -9.06
C LEU A 5 2.39 53.30 -9.49
N VAL A 6 1.86 54.15 -8.60
CA VAL A 6 0.82 55.13 -8.96
C VAL A 6 1.33 56.04 -10.09
N PHE A 7 2.47 56.71 -9.90
CA PHE A 7 3.04 57.63 -10.89
C PHE A 7 3.31 56.96 -12.25
N PHE A 8 3.84 55.75 -12.26
CA PHE A 8 4.14 55.01 -13.50
C PHE A 8 2.85 54.69 -14.26
N PHE A 9 1.84 54.11 -13.61
CA PHE A 9 0.59 53.74 -14.26
C PHE A 9 -0.35 54.91 -14.55
N THR A 10 -0.20 56.08 -13.91
CA THR A 10 -0.92 57.30 -14.31
C THR A 10 -0.34 57.98 -15.55
N ASN A 11 0.96 57.82 -15.81
CA ASN A 11 1.65 58.46 -16.95
C ASN A 11 1.96 57.48 -18.10
N LEU A 12 1.57 56.21 -17.97
CA LEU A 12 1.89 55.14 -18.91
C LEU A 12 1.38 55.41 -20.33
N THR A 13 0.15 55.90 -20.45
CA THR A 13 -0.53 56.17 -21.75
C THR A 13 -0.48 57.65 -22.16
N THR A 14 0.36 58.44 -21.52
CA THR A 14 0.63 59.84 -21.88
C THR A 14 2.13 59.96 -22.11
N ALA A 15 2.86 60.64 -21.23
CA ALA A 15 4.29 60.92 -21.39
C ALA A 15 5.15 59.67 -21.67
N ILE A 16 4.87 58.53 -21.04
CA ILE A 16 5.70 57.32 -21.22
C ILE A 16 5.46 56.68 -22.60
N GLN A 17 4.21 56.59 -23.06
CA GLN A 17 3.88 56.11 -24.41
C GLN A 17 4.38 57.07 -25.49
N GLU A 18 4.27 58.38 -25.28
CA GLU A 18 4.75 59.42 -26.20
C GLU A 18 6.28 59.35 -26.36
N GLU A 19 7.04 59.37 -25.26
CA GLU A 19 8.51 59.26 -25.29
C GLU A 19 9.00 57.94 -25.91
N TRP A 20 8.36 56.81 -25.61
CA TRP A 20 8.71 55.53 -26.25
C TRP A 20 8.36 55.49 -27.74
N SER A 21 7.28 56.16 -28.15
CA SER A 21 6.88 56.27 -29.57
C SER A 21 7.71 57.28 -30.37
N MET A 22 8.56 58.09 -29.72
CA MET A 22 9.60 58.87 -30.41
C MET A 22 10.85 58.05 -30.74
N ILE A 23 11.09 56.93 -30.05
CA ILE A 23 12.29 56.08 -30.19
C ILE A 23 11.99 54.80 -30.99
N TYR A 24 10.77 54.28 -30.87
CA TYR A 24 10.30 53.05 -31.51
C TYR A 24 8.98 53.27 -32.23
N ASP A 25 8.64 52.39 -33.18
CA ASP A 25 7.35 52.44 -33.89
C ASP A 25 6.17 52.42 -32.90
N ALA A 26 5.31 53.44 -32.98
CA ALA A 26 4.16 53.63 -32.11
C ALA A 26 3.24 52.40 -32.10
N ALA A 27 3.04 51.75 -33.26
CA ALA A 27 2.21 50.55 -33.35
C ALA A 27 2.82 49.35 -32.60
N PHE A 28 4.15 49.25 -32.58
CA PHE A 28 4.87 48.24 -31.80
C PHE A 28 4.83 48.55 -30.30
N VAL A 29 5.09 49.81 -29.91
CA VAL A 29 5.04 50.27 -28.50
C VAL A 29 3.66 50.05 -27.89
N GLU A 30 2.60 50.45 -28.60
CA GLU A 30 1.22 50.27 -28.13
C GLU A 30 0.87 48.79 -27.99
N THR A 31 1.11 47.97 -29.01
CA THR A 31 0.67 46.57 -29.03
C THR A 31 1.51 45.63 -28.15
N GLN A 32 2.82 45.84 -28.04
CA GLN A 32 3.73 44.93 -27.32
C GLN A 32 4.08 45.40 -25.91
N TRP A 33 4.04 46.69 -25.61
CA TRP A 33 4.44 47.22 -24.29
C TRP A 33 3.25 47.81 -23.53
N ILE A 34 2.52 48.76 -24.11
CA ILE A 34 1.45 49.47 -23.40
C ILE A 34 0.24 48.57 -23.13
N LEU A 35 -0.33 47.90 -24.14
CA LEU A 35 -1.50 47.03 -23.95
C LEU A 35 -1.24 45.87 -22.97
N PRO A 36 -0.08 45.16 -23.00
CA PRO A 36 0.23 44.15 -21.99
C PRO A 36 0.44 44.71 -20.57
N LEU A 37 0.99 45.92 -20.41
CA LEU A 37 1.11 46.57 -19.09
C LEU A 37 -0.26 47.02 -18.56
N LEU A 38 -1.10 47.61 -19.40
CA LEU A 38 -2.48 47.99 -19.05
C LEU A 38 -3.34 46.78 -18.65
N ARG A 39 -3.10 45.61 -19.25
CA ARG A 39 -3.78 44.36 -18.89
C ARG A 39 -3.56 43.95 -17.42
N TRP A 40 -2.40 44.25 -16.84
CA TRP A 40 -2.06 43.96 -15.43
C TRP A 40 -2.46 45.07 -14.45
N ARG A 41 -3.07 46.16 -14.95
CA ARG A 41 -3.46 47.29 -14.12
C ARG A 41 -4.41 46.92 -12.96
N PRO A 42 -5.48 46.11 -13.11
CA PRO A 42 -6.38 45.86 -11.98
C PRO A 42 -5.73 45.04 -10.85
N GLU A 43 -4.79 44.14 -11.16
CA GLU A 43 -3.98 43.44 -10.15
C GLU A 43 -3.01 44.40 -9.43
N ILE A 44 -2.46 45.38 -10.15
CA ILE A 44 -1.52 46.36 -9.60
C ILE A 44 -2.24 47.43 -8.77
N ASP A 45 -3.42 47.90 -9.19
CA ASP A 45 -4.26 48.82 -8.41
C ASP A 45 -4.72 48.17 -7.09
N LEU A 46 -5.02 46.86 -7.08
CA LEU A 46 -5.27 46.07 -5.87
C LEU A 46 -4.03 46.03 -4.94
N LEU A 47 -2.84 45.85 -5.50
CA LEU A 47 -1.57 45.82 -4.75
C LEU A 47 -1.21 47.21 -4.19
N ILE A 48 -1.46 48.28 -4.94
CA ILE A 48 -1.34 49.68 -4.48
C ILE A 48 -2.27 49.92 -3.29
N GLY A 49 -3.51 49.42 -3.34
CA GLY A 49 -4.47 49.49 -2.23
C GLY A 49 -3.99 48.75 -0.97
N GLN A 50 -3.39 47.56 -1.13
CA GLN A 50 -2.81 46.82 0.00
C GLN A 50 -1.62 47.58 0.63
N LEU A 51 -0.75 48.20 -0.17
CA LEU A 51 0.36 49.02 0.32
C LEU A 51 -0.14 50.30 1.04
N ALA A 52 -1.27 50.87 0.63
CA ALA A 52 -1.89 52.01 1.32
C ALA A 52 -2.39 51.63 2.73
N VAL A 53 -2.97 50.43 2.89
CA VAL A 53 -3.41 49.91 4.19
C VAL A 53 -2.21 49.56 5.08
N MET A 54 -1.16 48.94 4.53
CA MET A 54 0.04 48.59 5.29
C MET A 54 0.82 49.83 5.78
N SER A 55 0.88 50.90 4.98
CA SER A 55 1.57 52.15 5.36
C SER A 55 0.79 52.98 6.40
N SER A 56 -0.55 52.89 6.42
CA SER A 56 -1.39 53.59 7.41
C SER A 56 -1.61 52.80 8.71
N GLY A 57 -1.48 51.47 8.70
CA GLY A 57 -1.77 50.59 9.84
C GLY A 57 -0.81 50.67 11.04
N ASN A 58 0.41 51.20 10.88
CA ASN A 58 1.48 51.11 11.89
C ASN A 58 1.49 52.24 12.96
N GLN A 59 0.40 52.99 13.12
CA GLN A 59 0.21 53.92 14.25
C GLN A 59 -0.37 53.18 15.47
N MET A 60 0.46 52.41 16.18
CA MET A 60 0.08 51.78 17.46
C MET A 60 -0.21 52.85 18.52
N LYS A 61 -1.50 53.15 18.74
CA LYS A 61 -1.96 54.03 19.83
C LYS A 61 -1.63 53.39 21.19
N LYS A 62 -0.56 53.85 21.84
CA LYS A 62 -0.19 53.45 23.20
C LYS A 62 -1.31 53.83 24.18
N ALA A 63 -1.67 52.92 25.07
CA ALA A 63 -2.64 53.20 26.13
C ALA A 63 -2.06 54.21 27.15
N PRO A 64 -2.90 55.08 27.77
CA PRO A 64 -2.43 56.03 28.75
C PRO A 64 -1.97 55.33 30.04
N VAL A 65 -0.73 55.59 30.44
CA VAL A 65 -0.16 55.13 31.71
C VAL A 65 -0.78 55.94 32.85
N LYS A 66 -1.20 55.26 33.92
CA LYS A 66 -1.69 55.94 35.14
C LYS A 66 -0.52 56.40 36.00
N THR A 67 -0.59 57.61 36.53
CA THR A 67 0.37 58.16 37.49
C THR A 67 0.38 57.35 38.78
N THR A 68 1.58 57.14 39.35
CA THR A 68 1.76 56.50 40.66
C THR A 68 1.95 57.57 41.73
N GLU A 69 1.17 57.52 42.81
CA GLU A 69 1.28 58.45 43.94
C GLU A 69 2.27 57.93 45.00
N PRO A 70 3.14 58.79 45.58
CA PRO A 70 4.01 58.40 46.69
C PRO A 70 3.20 58.10 47.96
N LYS A 71 3.57 57.04 48.68
CA LYS A 71 3.00 56.71 49.99
C LYS A 71 4.04 56.90 51.09
N GLU A 72 3.74 57.76 52.06
CA GLU A 72 4.64 58.09 53.17
C GLU A 72 4.93 56.88 54.08
N PHE A 73 6.11 56.88 54.68
CA PHE A 73 6.63 55.77 55.48
C PHE A 73 6.39 55.98 56.98
N SER A 74 5.85 54.98 57.66
CA SER A 74 5.58 55.03 59.11
C SER A 74 6.82 54.64 59.91
N LEU A 75 7.49 55.60 60.55
CA LEU A 75 8.78 55.41 61.24
C LEU A 75 8.76 54.52 62.50
N THR A 76 7.59 54.23 63.09
CA THR A 76 7.50 53.71 64.47
C THR A 76 6.56 52.51 64.65
N LYS A 77 6.62 51.50 63.77
CA LYS A 77 6.15 50.13 64.07
C LYS A 77 7.14 49.08 63.55
N PRO A 78 7.63 48.14 64.39
CA PRO A 78 8.46 47.04 63.91
C PRO A 78 7.64 46.13 63.00
N LYS A 79 8.23 45.76 61.85
CA LYS A 79 7.60 44.89 60.85
C LYS A 79 7.51 43.47 61.43
N PRO A 80 6.32 42.82 61.47
CA PRO A 80 6.20 41.46 61.96
C PRO A 80 7.01 40.50 61.08
N ALA A 81 7.61 39.48 61.71
CA ALA A 81 8.44 38.50 61.02
C ALA A 81 7.61 37.71 60.00
N ALA A 82 8.03 37.72 58.74
CA ALA A 82 7.37 36.96 57.68
C ALA A 82 7.85 35.51 57.72
N VAL A 83 6.92 34.57 57.89
CA VAL A 83 7.15 33.15 57.59
C VAL A 83 7.41 33.05 56.07
N PRO A 84 8.44 32.32 55.61
CA PRO A 84 8.70 32.17 54.19
C PRO A 84 7.54 31.42 53.51
N VAL A 85 6.83 32.13 52.63
CA VAL A 85 5.84 31.51 51.74
C VAL A 85 6.60 30.73 50.66
N PRO A 86 6.28 29.44 50.41
CA PRO A 86 6.93 28.66 49.35
C PRO A 86 6.77 29.35 47.99
N GLU A 87 7.82 29.34 47.17
CA GLU A 87 7.75 29.89 45.82
C GLU A 87 6.71 29.12 44.98
N LEU A 88 5.68 29.85 44.52
CA LEU A 88 4.74 29.32 43.55
C LEU A 88 5.45 29.21 42.21
N ILE A 89 5.75 27.97 41.81
CA ILE A 89 6.34 27.63 40.51
C ILE A 89 5.54 28.35 39.41
N PRO A 90 6.19 29.12 38.50
CA PRO A 90 5.49 29.84 37.44
C PRO A 90 4.61 28.90 36.60
N LEU A 91 3.30 29.04 36.77
CA LEU A 91 2.31 28.33 35.96
C LEU A 91 2.44 28.81 34.51
N GLN A 92 3.06 27.99 33.67
CA GLN A 92 3.21 28.27 32.24
C GLN A 92 1.85 28.58 31.62
N GLU A 93 1.77 29.67 30.85
CA GLU A 93 0.56 29.99 30.09
C GLU A 93 0.21 28.80 29.20
N LYS A 94 -1.04 28.31 29.31
CA LYS A 94 -1.48 27.14 28.55
C LYS A 94 -1.31 27.41 27.05
N CYS A 95 -0.47 26.63 26.40
CA CYS A 95 -0.18 26.76 24.97
C CYS A 95 -1.48 26.86 24.17
N LYS A 96 -1.59 27.92 23.35
CA LYS A 96 -2.73 28.11 22.45
C LYS A 96 -2.85 26.88 21.55
N PRO A 97 -4.06 26.31 21.36
CA PRO A 97 -4.23 25.10 20.55
C PRO A 97 -3.70 25.36 19.13
N VAL A 98 -2.92 24.41 18.62
CA VAL A 98 -2.32 24.50 17.28
C VAL A 98 -3.44 24.66 16.24
N PRO A 99 -3.33 25.61 15.29
CA PRO A 99 -4.37 25.82 14.28
C PRO A 99 -4.74 24.54 13.54
N VAL A 100 -6.04 24.32 13.30
CA VAL A 100 -6.54 23.11 12.62
C VAL A 100 -5.96 22.96 11.21
N SER A 101 -5.54 24.06 10.58
CA SER A 101 -4.82 24.08 9.31
C SER A 101 -3.46 23.36 9.35
N THR A 102 -2.79 23.25 10.51
CA THR A 102 -1.53 22.49 10.66
C THR A 102 -1.73 20.98 10.46
N TYR A 103 -2.96 20.48 10.65
CA TYR A 103 -3.32 19.08 10.40
C TYR A 103 -3.97 18.85 9.03
N GLN A 104 -4.20 19.90 8.24
CA GLN A 104 -4.66 19.76 6.85
C GLN A 104 -3.45 19.78 5.91
N PRO A 105 -3.31 18.83 4.98
CA PRO A 105 -2.22 18.84 4.02
C PRO A 105 -2.30 20.10 3.13
N PRO A 106 -1.18 20.79 2.85
CA PRO A 106 -1.18 21.96 1.97
C PRO A 106 -1.83 21.69 0.61
N LYS A 107 -2.49 22.70 0.03
CA LYS A 107 -3.14 22.61 -1.30
C LYS A 107 -2.14 22.26 -2.40
N GLU A 108 -0.88 22.57 -2.14
CA GLU A 108 0.30 22.28 -2.96
C GLU A 108 0.54 20.77 -3.06
N MET A 109 0.29 19.99 -2.00
CA MET A 109 0.36 18.53 -2.06
C MET A 109 -0.72 17.94 -2.96
N GLN A 110 -1.94 18.47 -2.91
CA GLN A 110 -3.05 18.04 -3.78
C GLN A 110 -2.72 18.32 -5.25
N LYS A 111 -2.21 19.52 -5.56
CA LYS A 111 -1.71 19.87 -6.90
C LYS A 111 -0.56 18.95 -7.35
N ILE A 112 0.39 18.62 -6.46
CA ILE A 112 1.49 17.69 -6.75
C ILE A 112 0.97 16.27 -7.03
N GLU A 113 -0.07 15.81 -6.33
CA GLU A 113 -0.71 14.53 -6.64
C GLU A 113 -1.44 14.54 -7.99
N GLU A 114 -2.16 15.62 -8.33
CA GLU A 114 -2.78 15.77 -9.64
C GLU A 114 -1.74 15.79 -10.76
N ILE A 115 -0.63 16.51 -10.58
CA ILE A 115 0.49 16.55 -11.53
C ILE A 115 1.13 15.16 -11.65
N LYS A 116 1.33 14.43 -10.53
CA LYS A 116 1.81 13.04 -10.57
C LYS A 116 0.85 12.11 -11.32
N LYS A 117 -0.46 12.24 -11.12
CA LYS A 117 -1.49 11.45 -11.82
C LYS A 117 -1.50 11.76 -13.33
N LYS A 118 -1.50 13.05 -13.70
CA LYS A 118 -1.43 13.52 -15.09
C LYS A 118 -0.12 13.11 -15.78
N ASN A 119 1.01 13.18 -15.09
CA ASN A 119 2.29 12.69 -15.61
C ASN A 119 2.29 11.17 -15.78
N GLN A 120 1.73 10.40 -14.84
CA GLN A 120 1.58 8.94 -15.00
C GLN A 120 0.65 8.57 -16.17
N GLN A 121 -0.41 9.34 -16.42
CA GLN A 121 -1.26 9.18 -17.61
C GLN A 121 -0.45 9.47 -18.89
N ARG A 122 0.19 10.64 -18.97
CA ARG A 122 1.00 11.04 -20.12
C ARG A 122 2.18 10.11 -20.39
N THR A 123 2.82 9.54 -19.37
CA THR A 123 3.88 8.52 -19.54
C THR A 123 3.31 7.20 -20.05
N LYS A 124 2.10 6.80 -19.66
CA LYS A 124 1.42 5.62 -20.24
C LYS A 124 1.00 5.86 -21.68
N GLU A 125 0.47 7.03 -21.99
CA GLU A 125 0.11 7.46 -23.34
C GLU A 125 1.35 7.45 -24.26
N LEU A 126 2.45 8.08 -23.84
CA LEU A 126 3.73 8.07 -24.57
C LEU A 126 4.33 6.66 -24.70
N LEU A 127 4.16 5.78 -23.71
CA LEU A 127 4.60 4.38 -23.80
C LEU A 127 3.76 3.59 -24.81
N ILE A 128 2.44 3.80 -24.83
CA ILE A 128 1.54 3.17 -25.81
C ILE A 128 1.86 3.69 -27.21
N GLU A 129 2.01 5.01 -27.39
CA GLU A 129 2.40 5.65 -28.64
C GLU A 129 3.76 5.14 -29.14
N ALA A 130 4.77 5.06 -28.27
CA ALA A 130 6.08 4.51 -28.61
C ALA A 130 6.00 3.03 -29.03
N ASN A 131 5.17 2.21 -28.36
CA ASN A 131 4.98 0.79 -28.70
C ASN A 131 4.17 0.60 -30.00
N MET A 132 3.20 1.49 -30.29
CA MET A 132 2.45 1.51 -31.55
C MET A 132 3.37 1.88 -32.72
N ASN A 133 4.16 2.94 -32.56
CA ASN A 133 5.12 3.47 -33.53
C ASN A 133 6.45 2.69 -33.58
N GLN A 134 6.59 1.63 -32.77
CA GLN A 134 7.82 0.83 -32.70
C GLN A 134 8.03 0.05 -34.01
N PHE A 135 9.16 0.29 -34.67
CA PHE A 135 9.57 -0.47 -35.85
C PHE A 135 9.63 -1.97 -35.57
N SER A 136 9.23 -2.79 -36.54
CA SER A 136 9.14 -4.25 -36.42
C SER A 136 10.43 -4.91 -35.92
N CYS A 137 11.60 -4.38 -36.32
CA CYS A 137 12.92 -4.85 -35.90
C CYS A 137 13.25 -4.63 -34.40
N VAL A 138 12.54 -3.75 -33.71
CA VAL A 138 12.76 -3.43 -32.28
C VAL A 138 11.78 -4.20 -31.38
N LYS A 139 10.73 -4.83 -31.94
CA LYS A 139 9.78 -5.64 -31.17
C LYS A 139 10.49 -6.93 -30.68
N PRO A 140 10.50 -7.20 -29.36
CA PRO A 140 11.23 -8.35 -28.81
C PRO A 140 10.52 -9.67 -29.17
N GLN A 141 9.19 -9.67 -29.09
CA GLN A 141 8.33 -10.76 -29.56
C GLN A 141 8.57 -11.05 -31.04
N LYS A 142 8.54 -12.33 -31.39
CA LYS A 142 8.73 -12.84 -32.74
C LYS A 142 7.38 -13.28 -33.33
N SER A 143 7.33 -13.56 -34.63
CA SER A 143 6.11 -14.18 -35.21
C SER A 143 5.86 -15.53 -34.55
N LYS A 144 4.63 -16.06 -34.42
CA LYS A 144 4.43 -17.42 -33.87
C LYS A 144 5.14 -18.56 -34.63
N HIS A 145 5.79 -18.28 -35.77
CA HIS A 145 6.66 -19.21 -36.48
C HIS A 145 8.18 -18.94 -36.33
N THR A 146 8.56 -17.87 -35.64
CA THR A 146 9.95 -17.57 -35.20
C THR A 146 10.07 -17.57 -33.67
N GLU A 147 9.00 -17.21 -33.01
CA GLU A 147 8.37 -17.93 -31.90
C GLU A 147 7.70 -19.25 -32.40
N ASP A 148 8.20 -19.85 -33.49
CA ASP A 148 8.44 -21.30 -33.63
C ASP A 148 9.96 -21.55 -33.87
N MET A 149 10.86 -20.87 -33.16
CA MET A 149 12.31 -21.03 -33.38
C MET A 149 13.16 -20.76 -32.13
N MET A 150 12.62 -20.11 -31.10
CA MET A 150 13.23 -20.05 -29.76
C MET A 150 13.29 -21.45 -29.09
N THR A 151 12.11 -22.02 -28.85
CA THR A 151 11.90 -22.90 -27.68
C THR A 151 12.21 -24.38 -27.93
N GLN A 152 12.37 -24.82 -29.18
CA GLN A 152 12.79 -26.19 -29.56
C GLN A 152 14.14 -26.20 -30.33
N ILE A 153 14.76 -25.06 -30.73
CA ILE A 153 16.24 -24.98 -30.73
C ILE A 153 16.70 -25.24 -29.29
N GLN A 154 16.02 -24.62 -28.32
CA GLN A 154 16.29 -24.88 -26.92
C GLN A 154 16.11 -26.36 -26.56
N THR A 155 15.00 -27.04 -26.89
CA THR A 155 14.89 -28.49 -26.59
C THR A 155 15.87 -29.36 -27.38
N ASP A 156 16.19 -29.03 -28.65
CA ASP A 156 17.16 -29.80 -29.44
C ASP A 156 18.61 -29.53 -28.99
N LEU A 157 18.89 -28.38 -28.38
CA LEU A 157 20.14 -28.12 -27.65
C LEU A 157 20.12 -28.83 -26.29
N ASP A 158 19.04 -28.78 -25.53
CA ASP A 158 18.94 -29.40 -24.21
C ASP A 158 18.96 -30.95 -24.30
N ALA A 159 18.43 -31.52 -25.38
CA ALA A 159 18.58 -32.94 -25.72
C ALA A 159 20.02 -33.33 -26.11
N LYS A 160 20.82 -32.38 -26.62
CA LYS A 160 22.27 -32.54 -26.86
C LYS A 160 23.09 -32.29 -25.59
N LEU A 161 22.69 -31.33 -24.77
CA LEU A 161 23.28 -30.92 -23.49
C LEU A 161 22.83 -31.87 -22.38
N LYS A 162 23.36 -33.09 -22.44
CA LYS A 162 22.97 -34.19 -21.56
C LYS A 162 23.60 -34.06 -20.17
N PHE A 163 23.28 -32.98 -19.45
CA PHE A 163 23.79 -32.64 -18.10
C PHE A 163 23.61 -33.78 -17.07
N ASN A 164 22.53 -34.57 -17.19
CA ASN A 164 22.26 -35.74 -16.36
C ASN A 164 22.78 -37.08 -16.94
N SER A 165 23.42 -37.07 -18.11
CA SER A 165 24.16 -38.24 -18.59
C SER A 165 25.54 -38.29 -17.96
N PHE A 166 26.00 -39.51 -17.70
CA PHE A 166 27.32 -39.73 -17.13
C PHE A 166 28.41 -39.42 -18.18
N HIS A 167 28.89 -38.16 -18.18
CA HIS A 167 30.03 -37.70 -18.96
C HIS A 167 31.37 -38.27 -18.45
N ALA A 168 31.46 -39.59 -18.36
CA ALA A 168 32.70 -40.24 -18.78
C ALA A 168 32.95 -39.85 -20.25
N SER A 169 34.21 -39.63 -20.62
CA SER A 169 34.64 -39.56 -22.02
C SER A 169 34.42 -40.93 -22.66
N GLY A 170 33.20 -41.14 -23.15
CA GLY A 170 32.76 -42.43 -23.69
C GLY A 170 33.70 -42.88 -24.79
N LEU A 171 34.27 -44.09 -24.62
CA LEU A 171 35.19 -44.68 -25.59
C LEU A 171 34.60 -44.55 -27.01
N PRO A 172 35.40 -44.14 -28.01
CA PRO A 172 34.91 -43.69 -29.30
C PRO A 172 34.02 -44.75 -29.98
N PRO A 173 33.03 -44.37 -30.82
CA PRO A 173 31.95 -45.28 -31.23
C PRO A 173 32.37 -46.62 -31.86
N SER A 174 33.56 -46.73 -32.46
CA SER A 174 34.15 -48.01 -32.90
C SER A 174 34.23 -49.06 -31.77
N ASN A 175 34.42 -48.60 -30.53
CA ASN A 175 34.46 -49.41 -29.31
C ASN A 175 33.07 -49.69 -28.71
N LYS A 176 31.97 -49.18 -29.27
CA LYS A 176 30.61 -49.61 -28.90
C LYS A 176 30.17 -50.91 -29.57
N ALA A 177 30.95 -51.42 -30.52
CA ALA A 177 30.84 -52.79 -31.03
C ALA A 177 31.43 -53.86 -30.07
N MET A 178 31.63 -53.53 -28.79
CA MET A 178 32.18 -54.44 -27.76
C MET A 178 31.16 -55.45 -27.20
N GLY A 179 30.52 -56.21 -28.10
CA GLY A 179 30.26 -57.63 -27.83
C GLY A 179 31.50 -58.50 -28.12
N LYS A 180 32.52 -57.94 -28.79
CA LYS A 180 33.80 -58.58 -29.09
C LYS A 180 34.86 -58.11 -28.10
N PRO A 181 35.62 -59.00 -27.43
CA PRO A 181 36.68 -58.58 -26.53
C PRO A 181 37.78 -57.86 -27.32
N VAL A 182 38.22 -56.69 -26.84
CA VAL A 182 39.39 -56.01 -27.40
C VAL A 182 40.60 -56.92 -27.21
N LYS A 183 41.11 -57.46 -28.33
CA LYS A 183 42.30 -58.31 -28.35
C LYS A 183 43.52 -57.48 -27.97
N LEU A 184 43.84 -57.47 -26.68
CA LEU A 184 45.02 -56.82 -26.14
C LEU A 184 46.28 -57.39 -26.81
N ASN A 185 47.24 -56.53 -27.12
CA ASN A 185 48.57 -56.97 -27.55
C ASN A 185 49.24 -57.73 -26.39
N SER A 186 50.04 -58.76 -26.68
CA SER A 186 50.82 -59.52 -25.69
C SER A 186 51.58 -58.61 -24.72
N THR A 187 52.22 -57.56 -25.23
CA THR A 187 52.94 -56.57 -24.43
C THR A 187 52.02 -55.73 -23.52
N ALA A 188 50.77 -55.49 -23.91
CA ALA A 188 49.78 -54.79 -23.10
C ALA A 188 49.21 -55.69 -22.00
N ILE A 189 48.98 -56.98 -22.29
CA ILE A 189 48.60 -57.99 -21.29
C ILE A 189 49.68 -58.05 -20.21
N LEU A 190 50.94 -58.29 -20.60
CA LEU A 190 52.05 -58.42 -19.64
C LEU A 190 52.26 -57.14 -18.82
N ARG A 191 52.26 -55.94 -19.44
CA ARG A 191 52.35 -54.66 -18.71
C ARG A 191 51.22 -54.46 -17.69
N GLN A 192 50.00 -54.87 -18.03
CA GLN A 192 48.87 -54.70 -17.12
C GLN A 192 48.84 -55.80 -16.04
N LYS A 193 49.43 -56.98 -16.28
CA LYS A 193 49.66 -58.00 -15.25
C LYS A 193 50.71 -57.50 -14.25
N THR A 194 51.90 -57.09 -14.71
CA THR A 194 52.98 -56.59 -13.84
C THR A 194 52.57 -55.38 -12.99
N LEU A 195 51.61 -54.57 -13.47
CA LEU A 195 51.04 -53.47 -12.70
C LEU A 195 50.12 -53.94 -11.55
N HIS A 196 49.37 -55.03 -11.75
CA HIS A 196 48.57 -55.63 -10.68
C HIS A 196 49.45 -56.46 -9.72
N ASP A 197 50.40 -57.24 -10.25
CA ASP A 197 51.38 -57.99 -9.47
C ASP A 197 52.12 -57.04 -8.50
N ARG A 198 52.67 -55.92 -9.02
CA ARG A 198 53.31 -54.87 -8.20
C ARG A 198 52.38 -54.27 -7.13
N ARG A 199 51.09 -54.08 -7.41
CA ARG A 199 50.13 -53.58 -6.40
C ARG A 199 49.86 -54.60 -5.31
N ALA A 200 49.85 -55.89 -5.64
CA ALA A 200 49.77 -56.96 -4.65
C ALA A 200 51.04 -57.00 -3.79
N GLU A 201 52.22 -56.83 -4.38
CA GLU A 201 53.49 -56.67 -3.65
C GLU A 201 53.50 -55.44 -2.74
N GLU A 202 53.00 -54.29 -3.20
CA GLU A 202 52.90 -53.05 -2.40
C GLU A 202 51.96 -53.21 -1.19
N GLU A 203 50.80 -53.86 -1.34
CA GLU A 203 49.91 -54.17 -0.21
C GLU A 203 50.48 -55.29 0.70
N LEU A 204 51.20 -56.29 0.16
CA LEU A 204 51.89 -57.31 0.97
C LEU A 204 53.00 -56.68 1.83
N GLN A 205 53.81 -55.78 1.27
CA GLN A 205 54.82 -55.01 2.00
C GLN A 205 54.19 -54.09 3.05
N ARG A 206 52.99 -53.54 2.78
CA ARG A 206 52.22 -52.81 3.80
C ARG A 206 51.83 -53.74 4.94
N MET A 207 51.23 -54.91 4.66
CA MET A 207 50.82 -55.87 5.70
C MET A 207 52.01 -56.36 6.53
N GLN A 208 53.17 -56.64 5.91
CA GLN A 208 54.42 -56.99 6.60
C GLN A 208 54.82 -55.92 7.62
N LYS A 209 54.83 -54.64 7.21
CA LYS A 209 55.15 -53.51 8.10
C LYS A 209 54.20 -53.39 9.29
N LEU A 210 52.94 -53.84 9.18
CA LEU A 210 52.01 -53.86 10.33
C LEU A 210 52.31 -55.01 11.29
N VAL A 211 52.72 -56.18 10.79
CA VAL A 211 53.20 -57.31 11.61
C VAL A 211 54.50 -56.93 12.33
N GLU A 212 55.34 -56.08 11.72
CA GLU A 212 56.55 -55.50 12.31
C GLU A 212 56.28 -54.38 13.34
N GLY A 213 55.01 -54.01 13.61
CA GLY A 213 54.63 -52.96 14.57
C GLY A 213 54.54 -51.54 13.99
N GLY A 214 54.68 -51.38 12.68
CA GLY A 214 54.44 -50.13 11.96
C GLY A 214 52.98 -49.67 12.09
N HIS A 215 52.79 -48.35 12.20
CA HIS A 215 51.47 -47.76 12.47
C HIS A 215 50.66 -47.53 11.18
N GLU A 216 49.36 -47.84 11.22
CA GLU A 216 48.42 -47.49 10.16
C GLU A 216 48.05 -45.99 10.15
N LEU A 217 48.01 -45.38 8.96
CA LEU A 217 47.36 -44.08 8.76
C LEU A 217 45.82 -44.19 8.71
N SER A 218 45.27 -45.41 8.74
CA SER A 218 43.83 -45.70 8.64
C SER A 218 42.97 -44.97 9.70
N PRO A 219 43.34 -44.93 11.00
CA PRO A 219 42.56 -44.20 12.01
C PRO A 219 42.58 -42.68 11.80
N TYR A 220 43.71 -42.11 11.37
CA TYR A 220 43.80 -40.69 11.02
C TYR A 220 42.93 -40.34 9.80
N LEU A 221 42.92 -41.21 8.79
CA LEU A 221 42.05 -41.07 7.61
C LEU A 221 40.57 -41.39 7.90
N GLN A 222 40.24 -42.11 8.97
CA GLN A 222 38.88 -42.21 9.51
C GLN A 222 38.50 -40.89 10.17
N TRP A 223 39.24 -40.45 11.20
CA TRP A 223 38.99 -39.17 11.88
C TRP A 223 38.87 -37.97 10.90
N GLN A 224 39.76 -37.86 9.90
CA GLN A 224 39.69 -36.76 8.93
C GLN A 224 38.45 -36.82 8.02
N ARG A 225 37.83 -38.00 7.85
CA ARG A 225 36.50 -38.11 7.20
C ARG A 225 35.40 -37.79 8.18
N ASP A 226 35.46 -38.33 9.40
CA ASP A 226 34.44 -38.13 10.43
C ASP A 226 34.25 -36.64 10.77
N MET A 227 35.34 -35.87 10.85
CA MET A 227 35.28 -34.41 10.98
C MET A 227 34.56 -33.75 9.79
N ARG A 228 34.90 -34.10 8.54
CA ARG A 228 34.22 -33.54 7.35
C ARG A 228 32.75 -33.95 7.24
N GLU A 229 32.39 -35.14 7.74
CA GLU A 229 31.00 -35.59 7.82
C GLU A 229 30.22 -34.81 8.92
N GLN A 230 30.89 -34.42 10.02
CA GLN A 230 30.33 -33.53 11.04
C GLN A 230 30.19 -32.09 10.53
N ASP A 231 31.24 -31.50 9.92
CA ASP A 231 31.20 -30.18 9.29
C ASP A 231 30.02 -30.06 8.31
N LEU A 232 29.88 -31.05 7.41
CA LEU A 232 28.78 -31.10 6.44
C LEU A 232 27.40 -31.29 7.09
N GLN A 233 27.33 -32.04 8.20
CA GLN A 233 26.08 -32.20 8.96
C GLN A 233 25.66 -30.87 9.59
N GLU A 234 26.61 -30.12 10.16
CA GLU A 234 26.38 -28.81 10.76
C GLU A 234 26.01 -27.75 9.71
N GLU A 235 26.69 -27.70 8.55
CA GLU A 235 26.31 -26.83 7.43
C GLU A 235 24.88 -27.10 6.97
N LEU A 236 24.52 -28.37 6.74
CA LEU A 236 23.17 -28.76 6.32
C LEU A 236 22.12 -28.43 7.39
N ALA A 237 22.45 -28.65 8.66
CA ALA A 237 21.58 -28.30 9.78
C ALA A 237 21.35 -26.79 9.85
N MET A 238 22.40 -25.98 9.73
CA MET A 238 22.36 -24.51 9.72
C MET A 238 21.61 -23.92 8.52
N ILE A 239 21.74 -24.52 7.33
CA ILE A 239 20.92 -24.17 6.16
C ILE A 239 19.44 -24.49 6.44
N GLY A 240 19.16 -25.63 7.07
CA GLY A 240 17.83 -26.01 7.55
C GLY A 240 17.22 -24.99 8.52
N ARG A 241 18.00 -24.57 9.54
CA ARG A 241 17.58 -23.59 10.55
C ARG A 241 17.19 -22.27 9.91
N ARG A 242 18.10 -21.68 9.11
CA ARG A 242 17.86 -20.41 8.39
C ARG A 242 16.61 -20.44 7.50
N HIS A 243 16.35 -21.56 6.81
CA HIS A 243 15.14 -21.72 5.98
C HIS A 243 13.86 -21.81 6.82
N LEU A 244 13.91 -22.48 7.97
CA LEU A 244 12.77 -22.55 8.89
C LEU A 244 12.52 -21.21 9.57
N GLU A 245 13.56 -20.52 10.04
CA GLU A 245 13.51 -19.18 10.64
C GLU A 245 12.90 -18.14 9.69
N GLY A 246 13.33 -18.12 8.41
CA GLY A 246 12.74 -17.24 7.40
C GLY A 246 11.25 -17.52 7.15
N ARG A 247 10.83 -18.79 7.22
CA ARG A 247 9.41 -19.18 7.10
C ARG A 247 8.60 -18.83 8.35
N ILE A 248 9.17 -19.01 9.53
CA ILE A 248 8.58 -18.62 10.83
C ILE A 248 8.33 -17.10 10.82
N SER A 249 9.35 -16.31 10.53
CA SER A 249 9.27 -14.85 10.46
C SER A 249 8.20 -14.35 9.48
N HIS A 250 8.02 -15.01 8.33
CA HIS A 250 6.95 -14.68 7.39
C HIS A 250 5.54 -14.95 7.95
N GLU A 251 5.31 -16.09 8.61
CA GLU A 251 4.01 -16.43 9.21
C GLU A 251 3.71 -15.52 10.43
N GLU A 252 4.72 -15.22 11.26
CA GLU A 252 4.63 -14.27 12.37
C GLU A 252 4.32 -12.85 11.90
N ALA A 253 5.01 -12.37 10.86
CA ALA A 253 4.69 -11.08 10.24
C ALA A 253 3.27 -11.06 9.66
N ALA A 254 2.73 -12.19 9.21
CA ALA A 254 1.33 -12.29 8.77
C ALA A 254 0.33 -12.21 9.93
N ALA A 255 0.60 -12.87 11.06
CA ALA A 255 -0.20 -12.76 12.29
C ALA A 255 -0.14 -11.33 12.87
N ALA A 256 1.05 -10.74 12.95
CA ALA A 256 1.25 -9.36 13.39
C ALA A 256 0.45 -8.34 12.57
N ARG A 257 0.41 -8.50 11.23
CA ARG A 257 -0.45 -7.67 10.36
C ARG A 257 -1.94 -7.78 10.72
N VAL A 258 -2.43 -8.99 11.02
CA VAL A 258 -3.82 -9.17 11.51
C VAL A 258 -4.05 -8.42 12.81
N HIS A 259 -3.18 -8.59 13.81
CA HIS A 259 -3.35 -7.93 15.10
C HIS A 259 -3.23 -6.39 15.04
N VAL A 260 -2.49 -5.84 14.08
CA VAL A 260 -2.50 -4.38 13.83
C VAL A 260 -3.86 -3.95 13.26
N VAL A 261 -4.42 -4.68 12.30
CA VAL A 261 -5.76 -4.39 11.75
C VAL A 261 -6.83 -4.49 12.85
N GLU A 262 -6.79 -5.50 13.72
CA GLU A 262 -7.75 -5.64 14.83
C GLU A 262 -7.65 -4.52 15.88
N ARG A 263 -6.43 -4.05 16.20
CA ARG A 263 -6.24 -2.87 17.08
C ARG A 263 -6.81 -1.61 16.43
N ASN A 264 -6.53 -1.39 15.15
CA ASN A 264 -7.03 -0.24 14.40
C ASN A 264 -8.57 -0.27 14.23
N GLN A 265 -9.18 -1.46 14.13
CA GLN A 265 -10.63 -1.62 14.15
C GLN A 265 -11.23 -1.21 15.50
N LYS A 266 -10.62 -1.62 16.62
CA LYS A 266 -11.08 -1.24 17.98
C LYS A 266 -10.96 0.26 18.24
N THR A 267 -9.85 0.90 17.86
CA THR A 267 -9.73 2.37 18.01
C THR A 267 -10.69 3.12 17.08
N ALA A 268 -10.98 2.59 15.89
CA ALA A 268 -12.01 3.10 14.99
C ALA A 268 -13.46 2.76 15.41
N GLN A 269 -13.66 1.97 16.47
CA GLN A 269 -14.96 1.76 17.14
C GLN A 269 -15.11 2.76 18.30
N LEU A 270 -14.13 2.81 19.21
CA LEU A 270 -14.11 3.75 20.34
C LEU A 270 -14.30 5.20 19.89
N THR A 271 -13.57 5.65 18.86
CA THR A 271 -13.71 7.02 18.31
C THR A 271 -15.07 7.30 17.68
N LYS A 272 -15.82 6.28 17.23
CA LYS A 272 -17.23 6.43 16.78
C LYS A 272 -18.19 6.51 17.96
N GLU A 273 -17.91 5.81 19.05
CA GLU A 273 -18.69 5.84 20.28
C GLU A 273 -18.52 7.20 20.98
N GLU A 274 -17.28 7.68 21.13
CA GLU A 274 -16.95 9.02 21.63
C GLU A 274 -17.61 10.15 20.82
N THR A 275 -17.55 10.09 19.48
CA THR A 275 -18.19 11.10 18.62
C THR A 275 -19.71 11.00 18.64
N ALA A 276 -20.29 9.80 18.78
CA ALA A 276 -21.72 9.61 18.98
C ALA A 276 -22.19 10.18 20.34
N GLU A 277 -21.42 10.03 21.41
CA GLU A 277 -21.69 10.69 22.69
C GLU A 277 -21.62 12.21 22.60
N LEU A 278 -20.62 12.75 21.91
CA LEU A 278 -20.48 14.19 21.73
C LEU A 278 -21.66 14.77 20.94
N MET A 279 -22.12 14.06 19.91
CA MET A 279 -23.34 14.41 19.16
C MET A 279 -24.62 14.34 20.01
N LYS A 280 -24.75 13.36 20.93
CA LYS A 280 -25.88 13.32 21.90
C LYS A 280 -25.85 14.54 22.82
N LYS A 281 -24.71 14.83 23.44
CA LYS A 281 -24.51 15.98 24.35
C LYS A 281 -24.83 17.31 23.65
N TYR A 282 -24.45 17.46 22.38
CA TYR A 282 -24.82 18.63 21.58
C TYR A 282 -26.33 18.70 21.26
N ALA A 283 -26.97 17.57 20.92
CA ALA A 283 -28.41 17.54 20.67
C ALA A 283 -29.22 17.86 21.94
N GLU A 284 -28.78 17.39 23.11
CA GLU A 284 -29.35 17.71 24.43
C GLU A 284 -29.23 19.21 24.74
N GLN A 285 -28.05 19.81 24.52
CA GLN A 285 -27.84 21.26 24.66
C GLN A 285 -28.76 22.07 23.73
N ARG A 286 -28.84 21.70 22.44
CA ARG A 286 -29.74 22.37 21.48
C ARG A 286 -31.22 22.26 21.88
N LEU A 287 -31.64 21.14 22.49
CA LEU A 287 -32.99 20.98 23.02
C LEU A 287 -33.24 21.82 24.29
N GLN A 288 -32.22 22.03 25.13
CA GLN A 288 -32.31 22.93 26.29
C GLN A 288 -32.38 24.39 25.85
N GLU A 289 -31.56 24.80 24.89
CA GLU A 289 -31.62 26.13 24.26
C GLU A 289 -33.00 26.40 23.64
N GLU A 290 -33.57 25.43 22.91
CA GLU A 290 -34.90 25.58 22.31
C GLU A 290 -36.01 25.71 23.37
N LYS A 291 -35.92 24.96 24.48
CA LYS A 291 -36.85 25.11 25.62
C LYS A 291 -36.74 26.50 26.25
N GLY A 292 -35.54 26.97 26.58
CA GLY A 292 -35.33 28.31 27.14
C GLY A 292 -35.82 29.43 26.21
N MET A 293 -35.63 29.29 24.90
CA MET A 293 -36.16 30.22 23.91
C MET A 293 -37.70 30.19 23.82
N ARG A 294 -38.32 29.00 23.89
CA ARG A 294 -39.79 28.85 23.95
C ARG A 294 -40.37 29.49 25.23
N GLU A 295 -39.72 29.28 26.37
CA GLU A 295 -40.09 29.88 27.66
C GLU A 295 -39.96 31.41 27.63
N LEU A 296 -38.89 31.96 27.06
CA LEU A 296 -38.71 33.40 26.90
C LEU A 296 -39.78 34.01 25.96
N VAL A 297 -40.09 33.36 24.84
CA VAL A 297 -41.17 33.78 23.93
C VAL A 297 -42.53 33.75 24.63
N GLN A 298 -42.78 32.74 25.47
CA GLN A 298 -44.00 32.65 26.28
C GLN A 298 -44.07 33.80 27.31
N GLN A 299 -42.98 34.10 28.02
CA GLN A 299 -42.91 35.23 28.96
C GLN A 299 -43.18 36.58 28.26
N VAL A 300 -42.62 36.80 27.07
CA VAL A 300 -42.87 38.01 26.26
C VAL A 300 -44.34 38.07 25.80
N ALA A 301 -44.90 36.94 25.36
CA ALA A 301 -46.32 36.87 24.96
C ALA A 301 -47.26 37.14 26.15
N ASP A 302 -46.98 36.61 27.33
CA ASP A 302 -47.76 36.86 28.55
C ASP A 302 -47.57 38.30 29.07
N GLY A 303 -46.36 38.85 28.95
CA GLY A 303 -46.11 40.28 29.16
C GLY A 303 -46.94 41.18 28.24
N HIS A 304 -47.09 40.81 26.96
CA HIS A 304 -47.98 41.51 26.03
C HIS A 304 -49.47 41.34 26.38
N LYS A 305 -49.93 40.16 26.85
CA LYS A 305 -51.30 39.97 27.37
C LYS A 305 -51.55 40.87 28.57
N ASN A 306 -50.64 40.87 29.55
CA ASN A 306 -50.72 41.71 30.74
C ASN A 306 -50.73 43.20 30.40
N SER A 307 -49.92 43.63 29.43
CA SER A 307 -49.91 45.01 28.92
C SER A 307 -51.24 45.41 28.26
N LYS A 308 -51.86 44.50 27.46
CA LYS A 308 -53.20 44.72 26.90
C LYS A 308 -54.27 44.85 27.99
N LEU A 309 -54.31 43.90 28.93
CA LEU A 309 -55.25 43.92 30.06
C LEU A 309 -55.08 45.19 30.93
N ALA A 310 -53.85 45.67 31.13
CA ALA A 310 -53.58 46.93 31.82
C ALA A 310 -54.09 48.15 31.03
N LYS A 311 -53.89 48.18 29.70
CA LYS A 311 -54.44 49.22 28.81
C LYS A 311 -55.97 49.22 28.78
N GLU A 312 -56.60 48.05 28.78
CA GLU A 312 -58.05 47.89 28.84
C GLU A 312 -58.63 48.37 30.18
N LYS A 313 -58.00 48.03 31.31
CA LYS A 313 -58.34 48.56 32.63
C LYS A 313 -58.21 50.08 32.69
N LEU A 314 -57.11 50.63 32.18
CA LEU A 314 -56.87 52.08 32.10
C LEU A 314 -57.88 52.78 31.16
N HIS A 315 -58.26 52.14 30.05
CA HIS A 315 -59.27 52.67 29.14
C HIS A 315 -60.65 52.74 29.80
N LYS A 316 -61.07 51.68 30.50
CA LYS A 316 -62.31 51.68 31.30
C LYS A 316 -62.27 52.81 32.33
N PHE A 317 -61.22 52.88 33.15
CA PHE A 317 -61.06 53.94 34.15
C PHE A 317 -61.05 55.36 33.54
N LYS A 318 -60.44 55.55 32.35
CA LYS A 318 -60.54 56.82 31.60
C LYS A 318 -61.95 57.09 31.07
N GLN A 319 -62.68 56.08 30.60
CA GLN A 319 -64.09 56.22 30.22
C GLN A 319 -64.99 56.50 31.44
N ASP A 320 -64.62 56.01 32.62
CA ASP A 320 -65.33 56.30 33.87
C ASP A 320 -65.07 57.75 34.30
N ILE A 321 -63.81 58.20 34.31
CA ILE A 321 -63.46 59.61 34.53
C ILE A 321 -64.10 60.52 33.48
N VAL A 322 -64.06 60.18 32.19
CA VAL A 322 -64.69 61.00 31.14
C VAL A 322 -66.21 61.00 31.26
N ARG A 323 -66.84 59.91 31.71
CA ARG A 323 -68.29 59.90 32.01
C ARG A 323 -68.61 60.71 33.26
N GLU A 324 -67.82 60.65 34.30
CA GLU A 324 -68.04 61.44 35.52
C GLU A 324 -67.76 62.92 35.30
N PHE A 325 -66.69 63.27 34.57
CA PHE A 325 -66.42 64.62 34.10
C PHE A 325 -67.47 65.08 33.09
N SER A 326 -68.02 64.22 32.24
CA SER A 326 -69.15 64.58 31.37
C SER A 326 -70.42 64.81 32.16
N LYS A 327 -70.67 64.06 33.24
CA LYS A 327 -71.76 64.36 34.19
C LYS A 327 -71.50 65.68 34.90
N GLN A 328 -70.32 65.89 35.49
CA GLN A 328 -69.96 67.14 36.16
C GLN A 328 -69.97 68.34 35.22
N ASN A 329 -69.55 68.18 33.96
CA ASN A 329 -69.61 69.22 32.94
C ASN A 329 -70.99 69.32 32.28
N GLN A 330 -71.88 68.33 32.40
CA GLN A 330 -73.31 68.47 32.09
C GLN A 330 -74.05 69.15 33.24
N GLU A 331 -73.68 68.89 34.49
CA GLU A 331 -74.21 69.54 35.68
C GLU A 331 -73.69 70.98 35.79
N LEU A 332 -72.45 71.24 35.39
CA LEU A 332 -71.85 72.58 35.32
C LEU A 332 -72.18 73.30 34.01
N LEU A 333 -72.47 72.59 32.91
CA LEU A 333 -73.16 73.18 31.75
C LEU A 333 -74.64 73.40 32.05
N ARG A 334 -75.26 72.65 32.96
CA ARG A 334 -76.63 72.85 33.42
C ARG A 334 -76.71 74.01 34.38
N GLN A 335 -75.79 74.12 35.35
CA GLN A 335 -75.59 75.34 36.13
C GLN A 335 -75.30 76.49 35.16
N ALA A 336 -74.30 76.38 34.28
CA ALA A 336 -74.09 77.32 33.18
C ALA A 336 -75.07 77.12 31.97
N LEU A 337 -76.32 76.71 32.25
CA LEU A 337 -77.56 76.77 31.44
C LEU A 337 -78.81 76.97 32.35
N GLU A 338 -78.63 77.31 33.63
CA GLU A 338 -79.64 77.70 34.61
C GLU A 338 -79.23 79.08 35.15
N GLU A 339 -77.97 79.24 35.62
CA GLU A 339 -77.20 80.50 35.44
C GLU A 339 -77.26 80.91 33.97
N ALA A 340 -76.98 80.00 33.02
CA ALA A 340 -77.09 80.29 31.59
C ALA A 340 -78.44 79.97 30.93
N GLN A 341 -79.50 79.92 31.72
CA GLN A 341 -80.84 80.40 31.34
C GLN A 341 -81.27 81.63 32.15
N ALA A 342 -80.31 82.28 32.82
CA ALA A 342 -80.17 83.73 32.94
C ALA A 342 -79.04 84.34 32.05
N ASP A 343 -78.15 83.51 31.43
CA ASP A 343 -76.92 83.79 30.59
C ASP A 343 -76.85 83.27 29.05
N LEU A 344 -76.62 81.96 28.58
CA LEU A 344 -76.44 81.39 27.11
C LEU A 344 -76.26 79.81 26.46
N LEU A 345 -75.05 78.99 26.01
CA LEU A 345 -74.63 77.52 25.15
C LEU A 345 -73.07 76.63 24.72
N LYS A 346 -72.68 75.29 24.06
CA LYS A 346 -71.23 74.33 23.65
C LYS A 346 -70.85 72.85 22.61
N LYS A 347 -69.60 72.07 22.14
CA LYS A 347 -69.11 70.67 21.14
C LYS A 347 -67.62 69.63 20.89
N PHE A 348 -67.20 68.47 19.96
CA PHE A 348 -65.90 67.29 19.72
C PHE A 348 -65.21 66.21 18.38
N GLU A 349 -64.20 65.05 18.27
CA GLU A 349 -63.21 64.17 17.09
C GLU A 349 -62.61 62.46 16.70
N ILE A 350 -61.43 61.82 15.95
CA ILE A 350 -60.92 60.28 15.22
C ILE A 350 -59.36 59.47 14.62
N ILE A 351 -58.98 58.16 13.91
CA ILE A 351 -57.56 57.34 13.25
C ILE A 351 -57.15 55.72 12.45
N ARG A 352 -55.88 54.99 11.95
CA ARG A 352 -55.39 53.55 11.02
C ARG A 352 -53.88 52.51 10.76
N GLU A 353 -53.48 51.40 9.78
CA GLU A 353 -52.32 50.08 9.51
C GLU A 353 -51.40 49.35 8.10
N ALA A 354 -50.58 48.16 7.55
CA ALA A 354 -49.61 46.70 7.54
C ALA A 354 -48.70 45.77 6.23
N ARG A 355 -47.72 44.59 6.14
CA ARG A 355 -46.70 43.72 4.95
C ARG A 355 -45.89 42.07 4.76
N THR A 356 -44.85 41.42 3.83
CA THR A 356 -44.17 39.83 3.41
C THR A 356 -42.62 39.26 2.61
N ARG A 357 -41.81 38.10 1.97
CA ARG A 357 -41.51 36.50 1.31
C ARG A 357 -40.05 35.34 1.03
N PRO A 358 -39.37 34.52 -0.09
CA PRO A 358 -38.50 33.03 -0.40
C PRO A 358 -36.97 32.50 -1.25
N ARG A 359 -36.10 31.34 -1.83
CA ARG A 359 -35.68 29.73 -2.43
C ARG A 359 -34.13 28.91 -2.98
N ASN A 360 -33.67 27.52 -3.45
CA ASN A 360 -32.28 26.75 -4.23
C ASN A 360 -31.77 25.07 -4.77
N LEU A 361 -30.52 24.43 -5.43
CA LEU A 361 -29.98 22.92 -6.16
C LEU A 361 -28.39 22.06 -6.53
N PRO A 362 -27.97 20.75 -7.24
CA PRO A 362 -26.62 19.65 -7.44
C PRO A 362 -25.89 18.55 -8.73
N PRO A 363 -24.79 17.47 -8.76
CA PRO A 363 -23.76 16.59 -9.86
C PRO A 363 -23.06 14.89 -10.07
N CYS A 364 -21.96 14.27 -10.94
CA CYS A 364 -21.34 12.71 -11.48
C CYS A 364 -19.69 12.07 -11.91
N ASP A 365 -18.85 10.95 -12.54
CA ASP A 365 -18.46 9.46 -13.37
C ASP A 365 -16.84 8.64 -13.59
N ARG A 366 -16.00 7.52 -14.24
CA ARG A 366 -15.65 6.07 -15.16
C ARG A 366 -14.15 5.05 -15.38
N GLY A 367 -13.72 3.90 -16.27
CA GLY A 367 -12.37 2.81 -16.54
C GLY A 367 -11.95 1.58 -17.81
N ASN A 368 -11.01 0.48 -18.30
CA ASN A 368 -9.65 -0.61 -18.32
C ASN A 368 -8.95 -1.58 -19.70
N HIS A 369 -8.03 -2.70 -20.21
CA HIS A 369 -7.04 -4.13 -20.22
C HIS A 369 -5.82 -4.71 -21.44
N LEU A 370 -4.96 -5.86 -21.97
CA LEU A 370 -4.22 -7.44 -22.02
C LEU A 370 -2.94 -8.15 -23.11
N ASP A 371 -2.26 -9.51 -23.29
CA ASP A 371 -0.91 -10.24 -24.14
C ASP A 371 -0.45 -11.90 -24.74
N GLU A 372 0.83 -12.56 -25.23
CA GLU A 372 1.41 -13.88 -26.22
C GLU A 372 2.61 -15.27 -26.22
N ALA A 373 3.64 -15.85 -27.17
CA ALA A 373 4.25 -17.36 -27.76
C ALA A 373 5.77 -18.36 -27.88
N GLN A 374 6.39 -19.25 -28.94
CA GLN A 374 7.35 -20.70 -29.12
C GLN A 374 8.73 -21.34 -30.15
N VAL A 375 9.19 -22.75 -30.46
CA VAL A 375 10.04 -23.90 -31.46
C VAL A 375 11.67 -24.43 -32.05
N ASN A 376 12.13 -25.71 -32.72
CA ASN A 376 13.29 -26.88 -33.33
C ASN A 376 15.02 -27.15 -33.61
N GLN A 377 16.05 -28.20 -34.00
CA GLN A 377 16.55 -29.66 -34.72
C GLN A 377 18.11 -30.53 -34.71
N GLU A 378 18.61 -31.79 -35.33
CA GLU A 378 20.08 -32.67 -35.39
C GLU A 378 20.66 -34.02 -36.38
N THR A 379 22.03 -34.55 -36.60
CA THR A 379 22.81 -36.02 -36.77
C THR A 379 24.32 -36.37 -37.54
N VAL A 380 25.28 -37.45 -37.88
CA VAL A 380 25.81 -39.03 -38.02
C VAL A 380 27.50 -39.46 -38.16
N ARG A 381 28.46 -40.53 -38.56
CA ARG A 381 28.94 -41.96 -39.28
C ARG A 381 30.49 -42.76 -39.13
N TRP A 382 31.02 -44.05 -39.63
CA TRP A 382 32.52 -44.80 -39.66
C TRP A 382 33.05 -46.33 -40.32
N SER A 383 34.38 -46.91 -40.59
CA SER A 383 35.01 -48.42 -40.93
C SER A 383 36.63 -48.95 -41.33
N LEU A 384 37.24 -50.30 -41.38
CA LEU A 384 38.66 -50.95 -41.97
C LEU A 384 39.33 -52.56 -41.88
N SER A 385 40.49 -53.20 -42.55
CA SER A 385 41.24 -54.69 -42.48
C SER A 385 42.67 -55.30 -43.26
N LEU A 386 43.44 -56.55 -43.09
CA LEU A 386 44.72 -57.31 -43.85
C LEU A 386 45.49 -58.84 -43.53
N GLN A 387 46.51 -59.60 -44.27
CA GLN A 387 47.31 -61.05 -44.06
C GLN A 387 48.66 -61.74 -44.92
N LYS A 388 49.53 -62.90 -44.62
CA LYS A 388 50.70 -63.77 -45.42
C LYS A 388 51.49 -65.24 -44.98
N GLU A 389 52.45 -66.05 -45.72
CA GLU A 389 53.18 -67.52 -45.56
C GLU A 389 54.75 -68.08 -46.05
N GLN A 390 55.31 -69.44 -46.09
CA GLN A 390 56.82 -70.06 -46.39
C GLN A 390 57.49 -71.55 -46.99
N GLN A 391 58.49 -72.49 -46.49
CA GLN A 391 59.79 -73.34 -47.09
C GLN A 391 60.23 -75.01 -47.26
N GLN A 392 61.57 -75.61 -47.30
CA GLN A 392 62.31 -76.83 -48.14
C GLN A 392 63.02 -78.36 -47.81
N LYS A 393 64.35 -78.84 -47.53
CA LYS A 393 64.94 -80.20 -46.87
C LYS A 393 65.44 -79.93 -45.45
N GLU A 394 66.04 -78.75 -45.35
CA GLU A 394 65.39 -77.66 -44.66
C GLU A 394 63.99 -78.02 -44.10
N GLN A 395 63.01 -78.57 -44.85
CA GLN A 395 61.68 -78.95 -44.36
C GLN A 395 61.71 -79.97 -43.21
N GLN A 396 62.68 -80.88 -43.07
CA GLN A 396 62.81 -81.74 -41.88
C GLN A 396 63.38 -80.97 -40.67
N GLU A 397 64.47 -80.23 -40.83
CA GLU A 397 64.99 -79.38 -39.74
C GLU A 397 64.04 -78.23 -39.39
N LEU A 398 63.34 -77.66 -40.37
CA LEU A 398 62.27 -76.70 -40.23
C LEU A 398 61.06 -77.36 -39.58
N LEU A 399 60.75 -78.64 -39.82
CA LEU A 399 59.69 -79.34 -39.07
C LEU A 399 60.08 -79.48 -37.59
N GLU A 400 61.35 -79.77 -37.26
CA GLU A 400 61.84 -79.85 -35.88
C GLU A 400 61.89 -78.48 -35.20
N ARG A 401 62.43 -77.46 -35.90
CA ARG A 401 62.40 -76.06 -35.49
C ARG A 401 60.97 -75.53 -35.38
N VAL A 402 60.03 -75.96 -36.23
CA VAL A 402 58.60 -75.63 -36.16
C VAL A 402 57.92 -76.39 -35.02
N ARG A 403 58.34 -77.61 -34.67
CA ARG A 403 57.86 -78.33 -33.47
C ARG A 403 58.29 -77.60 -32.19
N SER A 404 59.55 -77.18 -32.07
CA SER A 404 60.01 -76.40 -30.91
C SER A 404 59.39 -75.00 -30.87
N LEU A 405 59.39 -74.26 -31.98
CA LEU A 405 58.71 -72.96 -32.08
C LEU A 405 57.19 -73.06 -31.85
N ARG A 406 56.54 -74.19 -32.19
CA ARG A 406 55.12 -74.45 -31.86
C ARG A 406 54.95 -74.68 -30.36
N LYS A 407 55.82 -75.46 -29.70
CA LYS A 407 55.80 -75.62 -28.25
C LYS A 407 56.03 -74.30 -27.52
N GLU A 408 57.01 -73.51 -27.94
CA GLU A 408 57.24 -72.17 -27.39
C GLU A 408 56.05 -71.23 -27.61
N LYS A 409 55.44 -71.25 -28.80
CA LYS A 409 54.22 -70.46 -29.08
C LYS A 409 53.08 -70.88 -28.18
N GLN A 410 52.85 -72.20 -28.00
CA GLN A 410 51.84 -72.73 -27.08
C GLN A 410 52.10 -72.31 -25.62
N GLN A 411 53.34 -72.37 -25.15
CA GLN A 411 53.71 -71.89 -23.81
C GLN A 411 53.50 -70.38 -23.65
N LYS A 412 53.87 -69.59 -24.66
CA LYS A 412 53.68 -68.12 -24.68
C LYS A 412 52.19 -67.75 -24.80
N GLU A 413 51.39 -68.56 -25.48
CA GLU A 413 49.92 -68.43 -25.55
C GLU A 413 49.26 -68.77 -24.21
N GLN A 414 49.68 -69.85 -23.54
CA GLN A 414 49.24 -70.22 -22.19
C GLN A 414 49.56 -69.13 -21.16
N GLN A 415 50.82 -68.66 -21.11
CA GLN A 415 51.22 -67.56 -20.21
C GLN A 415 50.41 -66.27 -20.42
N LEU A 416 49.94 -66.02 -21.65
CA LEU A 416 49.06 -64.88 -21.95
C LEU A 416 47.59 -65.14 -21.58
N GLN A 417 47.13 -66.39 -21.60
CA GLN A 417 45.83 -66.80 -21.08
C GLN A 417 45.80 -66.64 -19.55
N ASP A 418 46.78 -67.19 -18.83
CA ASP A 418 46.94 -67.03 -17.37
C ASP A 418 47.02 -65.55 -16.96
N ALA A 419 47.75 -64.75 -17.74
CA ALA A 419 47.85 -63.31 -17.55
C ALA A 419 46.52 -62.57 -17.82
N MET A 420 45.71 -63.03 -18.77
CA MET A 420 44.36 -62.49 -19.00
C MET A 420 43.38 -62.87 -17.90
N GLU A 421 43.39 -64.12 -17.42
CA GLU A 421 42.51 -64.57 -16.33
C GLU A 421 42.82 -63.85 -15.02
N THR A 422 44.10 -63.74 -14.65
CA THR A 422 44.52 -62.95 -13.48
C THR A 422 44.14 -61.47 -13.61
N ILE A 423 44.27 -60.86 -14.80
CA ILE A 423 43.76 -59.51 -15.09
C ILE A 423 42.25 -59.42 -14.92
N GLU A 424 41.49 -60.39 -15.40
CA GLU A 424 40.04 -60.39 -15.29
C GLU A 424 39.57 -60.55 -13.85
N LEU A 425 40.22 -61.39 -13.04
CA LEU A 425 39.94 -61.52 -11.61
C LEU A 425 40.17 -60.17 -10.90
N HIS A 426 41.31 -59.52 -11.13
CA HIS A 426 41.58 -58.19 -10.57
C HIS A 426 40.55 -57.14 -11.01
N ARG A 427 40.11 -57.15 -12.28
CA ARG A 427 39.03 -56.27 -12.77
C ARG A 427 37.70 -56.57 -12.10
N LYS A 428 37.31 -57.84 -11.96
CA LYS A 428 36.06 -58.30 -11.33
C LYS A 428 36.02 -57.92 -9.84
N VAL A 429 37.13 -58.10 -9.11
CA VAL A 429 37.27 -57.68 -7.71
C VAL A 429 37.23 -56.16 -7.57
N SER A 430 37.99 -55.43 -8.40
CA SER A 430 38.01 -53.95 -8.39
C SER A 430 36.63 -53.35 -8.67
N ALA A 431 35.89 -53.91 -9.63
CA ALA A 431 34.53 -53.46 -9.96
C ALA A 431 33.54 -53.69 -8.80
N LYS A 432 33.61 -54.86 -8.14
CA LYS A 432 32.81 -55.14 -6.93
C LYS A 432 33.14 -54.17 -5.80
N ALA A 433 34.43 -53.95 -5.51
CA ALA A 433 34.87 -53.02 -4.47
C ALA A 433 34.45 -51.57 -4.76
N ALA A 434 34.53 -51.12 -6.02
CA ALA A 434 34.07 -49.79 -6.43
C ALA A 434 32.55 -49.63 -6.32
N ALA A 435 31.76 -50.67 -6.64
CA ALA A 435 30.32 -50.66 -6.47
C ALA A 435 29.93 -50.55 -4.98
N ILE A 436 30.55 -51.34 -4.11
CA ILE A 436 30.33 -51.31 -2.65
C ILE A 436 30.67 -49.93 -2.07
N ARG A 437 31.85 -49.37 -2.40
CA ARG A 437 32.25 -48.02 -1.94
C ARG A 437 31.23 -46.94 -2.33
N LYS A 438 30.75 -46.97 -3.57
CA LYS A 438 29.72 -46.04 -4.06
C LYS A 438 28.39 -46.20 -3.32
N GLU A 439 27.96 -47.43 -3.05
CA GLU A 439 26.74 -47.71 -2.31
C GLU A 439 26.84 -47.24 -0.85
N GLU A 440 27.98 -47.49 -0.19
CA GLU A 440 28.26 -46.96 1.14
C GLU A 440 28.32 -45.42 1.16
N GLU A 441 28.97 -44.78 0.18
CA GLU A 441 29.02 -43.32 0.05
C GLU A 441 27.63 -42.71 -0.11
N GLN A 442 26.76 -43.33 -0.91
CA GLN A 442 25.37 -42.91 -1.04
C GLN A 442 24.60 -43.08 0.28
N LYS A 443 24.78 -44.22 0.99
CA LYS A 443 24.18 -44.45 2.31
C LYS A 443 24.68 -43.43 3.36
N ARG A 444 25.99 -43.12 3.38
CA ARG A 444 26.59 -42.08 4.24
C ARG A 444 25.98 -40.71 3.97
N GLN A 445 25.93 -40.27 2.71
CA GLN A 445 25.33 -38.98 2.32
C GLN A 445 23.84 -38.87 2.69
N LEU A 446 23.08 -39.96 2.59
CA LEU A 446 21.69 -40.01 3.04
C LEU A 446 21.57 -39.92 4.58
N ALA A 447 22.40 -40.64 5.32
CA ALA A 447 22.43 -40.61 6.78
C ALA A 447 22.82 -39.22 7.33
N ILE A 448 23.80 -38.54 6.74
CA ILE A 448 24.18 -37.16 7.10
C ILE A 448 22.99 -36.20 6.90
N ARG A 449 22.27 -36.32 5.77
CA ARG A 449 21.07 -35.52 5.49
C ARG A 449 19.91 -35.83 6.44
N GLN A 450 19.76 -37.08 6.87
CA GLN A 450 18.76 -37.48 7.88
C GLN A 450 19.10 -36.84 9.23
N ARG A 451 20.33 -37.02 9.75
CA ARG A 451 20.78 -36.41 11.00
C ARG A 451 20.63 -34.88 11.01
N ALA A 452 21.03 -34.20 9.94
CA ALA A 452 20.86 -32.74 9.81
C ALA A 452 19.37 -32.30 9.80
N ALA A 453 18.46 -33.18 9.33
CA ALA A 453 17.02 -32.96 9.36
C ALA A 453 16.34 -33.40 10.67
N GLU A 454 17.05 -34.15 11.53
CA GLU A 454 16.64 -34.66 12.84
C GLU A 454 17.20 -33.84 14.02
N ASP A 455 18.15 -32.93 13.76
CA ASP A 455 18.61 -31.89 14.70
C ASP A 455 17.45 -31.32 15.52
N GLU A 456 17.54 -31.44 16.84
CA GLU A 456 16.48 -31.09 17.80
C GLU A 456 15.94 -29.67 17.59
N THR A 457 16.82 -28.75 17.20
CA THR A 457 16.45 -27.36 16.93
C THR A 457 15.67 -27.22 15.62
N ASN A 458 16.02 -27.97 14.57
CA ASN A 458 15.26 -28.04 13.32
C ASN A 458 13.89 -28.68 13.55
N LEU A 459 13.79 -29.67 14.45
CA LEU A 459 12.50 -30.23 14.88
C LEU A 459 11.68 -29.21 15.71
N ALA A 460 12.31 -28.46 16.62
CA ALA A 460 11.65 -27.40 17.39
C ALA A 460 11.16 -26.23 16.51
N LEU A 461 11.96 -25.81 15.53
CA LEU A 461 11.57 -24.78 14.55
C LEU A 461 10.43 -25.29 13.64
N ARG A 462 10.41 -26.57 13.24
CA ARG A 462 9.26 -27.15 12.52
C ARG A 462 7.97 -27.10 13.36
N ARG A 463 8.03 -27.44 14.66
CA ARG A 463 6.89 -27.35 15.58
C ARG A 463 6.36 -25.91 15.70
N LYS A 464 7.25 -24.93 15.94
CA LYS A 464 6.90 -23.50 15.97
C LYS A 464 6.27 -23.02 14.64
N LEU A 465 6.81 -23.46 13.50
CA LEU A 465 6.26 -23.12 12.19
C LEU A 465 4.83 -23.66 12.00
N GLU A 466 4.54 -24.86 12.51
CA GLU A 466 3.16 -25.39 12.52
C GLU A 466 2.24 -24.65 13.49
N GLU A 467 2.72 -24.26 14.67
CA GLU A 467 1.96 -23.50 15.66
C GLU A 467 1.56 -22.12 15.09
N ASN A 468 2.52 -21.38 14.53
CA ASN A 468 2.29 -20.07 13.90
C ASN A 468 1.34 -20.18 12.69
N ARG A 469 1.36 -21.31 11.96
CA ARG A 469 0.39 -21.61 10.89
C ARG A 469 -1.01 -21.84 11.43
N LYS A 470 -1.15 -22.68 12.46
CA LYS A 470 -2.44 -22.96 13.14
C LYS A 470 -3.02 -21.67 13.75
N GLU A 471 -2.19 -20.79 14.29
CA GLU A 471 -2.61 -19.45 14.75
C GLU A 471 -3.08 -18.57 13.59
N ARG A 472 -2.28 -18.43 12.52
CA ARG A 472 -2.66 -17.67 11.31
C ARG A 472 -3.98 -18.18 10.69
N GLU A 473 -4.24 -19.49 10.73
CA GLU A 473 -5.50 -20.08 10.26
C GLU A 473 -6.68 -19.74 11.18
N ARG A 474 -6.52 -19.81 12.51
CA ARG A 474 -7.51 -19.33 13.48
C ARG A 474 -7.83 -17.84 13.30
N LEU A 475 -6.80 -17.01 13.06
CA LEU A 475 -6.93 -15.58 12.80
C LEU A 475 -7.71 -15.31 11.50
N LYS A 476 -7.41 -16.04 10.41
CA LYS A 476 -8.22 -15.99 9.18
C LYS A 476 -9.68 -16.40 9.42
N GLN A 477 -9.92 -17.51 10.12
CA GLN A 477 -11.26 -18.01 10.43
C GLN A 477 -12.06 -16.99 11.25
N SER A 478 -11.42 -16.33 12.22
CA SER A 478 -12.03 -15.23 12.98
C SER A 478 -12.39 -14.04 12.07
N GLN A 479 -11.52 -13.66 11.14
CA GLN A 479 -11.82 -12.60 10.16
C GLN A 479 -12.95 -12.99 9.21
N THR A 480 -13.01 -14.22 8.70
CA THR A 480 -14.10 -14.67 7.82
C THR A 480 -15.43 -14.78 8.56
N ALA A 481 -15.43 -15.22 9.82
CA ALA A 481 -16.63 -15.24 10.65
C ALA A 481 -17.16 -13.81 10.92
N LYS A 482 -16.28 -12.88 11.34
CA LYS A 482 -16.61 -11.45 11.49
C LYS A 482 -17.17 -10.87 10.18
N ALA A 483 -16.56 -11.18 9.03
CA ALA A 483 -17.04 -10.74 7.73
C ALA A 483 -18.43 -11.30 7.41
N GLN A 484 -18.68 -12.59 7.65
CA GLN A 484 -19.97 -13.23 7.45
C GLN A 484 -21.06 -12.71 8.39
N ASP A 485 -20.74 -12.39 9.64
CA ASP A 485 -21.67 -11.72 10.56
C ASP A 485 -22.02 -10.31 10.08
N THR A 486 -21.06 -9.56 9.52
CA THR A 486 -21.35 -8.26 8.86
C THR A 486 -22.03 -8.40 7.50
N SER A 487 -21.96 -9.57 6.85
CA SER A 487 -22.61 -9.85 5.56
C SER A 487 -23.91 -10.64 5.69
N LYS A 488 -24.38 -10.95 6.91
CA LYS A 488 -25.79 -11.26 7.16
C LYS A 488 -26.58 -10.07 6.63
N PRO A 489 -27.47 -10.24 5.63
CA PRO A 489 -28.17 -9.11 5.06
C PRO A 489 -29.06 -8.48 6.14
N ALA A 490 -28.66 -7.31 6.61
CA ALA A 490 -29.56 -6.40 7.31
C ALA A 490 -30.65 -6.00 6.31
N ALA A 491 -31.71 -6.81 6.27
CA ALA A 491 -32.75 -6.80 5.25
C ALA A 491 -33.65 -5.56 5.36
N PHE A 492 -33.08 -4.42 4.98
CA PHE A 492 -33.67 -3.17 4.52
C PHE A 492 -35.08 -2.85 5.05
N LYS A 493 -35.27 -2.83 6.39
CA LYS A 493 -36.51 -2.36 7.04
C LYS A 493 -36.80 -0.85 6.84
N VAL A 494 -36.06 -0.19 5.94
CA VAL A 494 -36.21 1.22 5.55
C VAL A 494 -37.18 1.39 4.36
N THR A 495 -37.28 0.41 3.44
CA THR A 495 -38.17 0.53 2.26
C THR A 495 -39.65 0.39 2.60
N THR A 496 -40.03 -0.43 3.59
CA THR A 496 -41.44 -0.61 3.96
C THR A 496 -42.06 0.64 4.55
N GLY A 497 -41.32 1.40 5.38
CA GLY A 497 -41.77 2.69 5.90
C GLY A 497 -41.98 3.73 4.79
N GLN A 498 -41.00 3.89 3.90
CA GLN A 498 -41.11 4.84 2.78
C GLN A 498 -42.19 4.45 1.76
N LYS A 499 -42.40 3.15 1.49
CA LYS A 499 -43.50 2.68 0.62
C LYS A 499 -44.88 2.98 1.23
N LEU A 500 -45.09 2.73 2.53
CA LEU A 500 -46.38 3.06 3.18
C LEU A 500 -46.68 4.57 3.17
N VAL A 501 -45.67 5.41 3.44
CA VAL A 501 -45.83 6.87 3.39
C VAL A 501 -46.12 7.34 1.96
N SER A 502 -45.44 6.77 0.96
CA SER A 502 -45.70 7.10 -0.45
C SER A 502 -47.09 6.65 -0.91
N GLN A 503 -47.56 5.45 -0.54
CA GLN A 503 -48.92 4.99 -0.91
C GLN A 503 -49.99 5.90 -0.34
N LYS A 504 -49.94 6.23 0.96
CA LYS A 504 -50.89 7.16 1.57
C LYS A 504 -50.87 8.55 0.92
N SER A 505 -49.70 9.01 0.48
CA SER A 505 -49.56 10.27 -0.27
C SER A 505 -50.13 10.20 -1.70
N TRP A 506 -50.27 9.02 -2.29
CA TRP A 506 -50.97 8.83 -3.57
C TRP A 506 -52.48 8.69 -3.37
N GLU A 507 -52.92 7.90 -2.39
CA GLU A 507 -54.35 7.77 -2.02
C GLU A 507 -54.98 9.12 -1.62
N GLU A 508 -54.23 10.00 -0.95
CA GLU A 508 -54.66 11.39 -0.68
C GLU A 508 -54.68 12.27 -1.92
N MET A 509 -53.90 11.96 -2.96
CA MET A 509 -53.86 12.73 -4.21
C MET A 509 -55.02 12.32 -5.12
N GLU A 510 -55.29 11.02 -5.23
CA GLU A 510 -56.43 10.45 -5.96
C GLU A 510 -57.75 10.99 -5.40
N LYS A 511 -57.97 10.94 -4.08
CA LYS A 511 -59.17 11.52 -3.44
C LYS A 511 -59.34 13.02 -3.65
N ARG A 512 -58.24 13.77 -3.82
CA ARG A 512 -58.29 15.20 -4.16
C ARG A 512 -58.65 15.43 -5.63
N LEU A 513 -58.26 14.51 -6.53
CA LEU A 513 -58.62 14.52 -7.95
C LEU A 513 -60.08 14.07 -8.16
N GLU A 514 -60.53 12.98 -7.54
CA GLU A 514 -61.93 12.54 -7.52
C GLU A 514 -62.85 13.67 -7.04
N GLY A 515 -62.54 14.24 -5.86
CA GLY A 515 -63.27 15.39 -5.34
C GLY A 515 -63.15 16.66 -6.20
N TYR A 516 -62.17 16.77 -7.11
CA TYR A 516 -62.10 17.86 -8.09
C TYR A 516 -62.97 17.58 -9.32
N ILE A 517 -62.99 16.33 -9.81
CA ILE A 517 -63.86 15.86 -10.89
C ILE A 517 -65.32 16.00 -10.50
N GLU A 518 -65.73 15.53 -9.31
CA GLU A 518 -67.09 15.73 -8.79
C GLU A 518 -67.49 17.22 -8.78
N ARG A 519 -66.55 18.14 -8.48
CA ARG A 519 -66.81 19.58 -8.46
C ARG A 519 -66.85 20.20 -9.85
N LEU A 520 -66.30 19.55 -10.88
CA LEU A 520 -66.48 19.93 -12.28
C LEU A 520 -67.82 19.40 -12.82
N GLU A 521 -68.15 18.13 -12.54
CA GLU A 521 -69.44 17.51 -12.91
C GLU A 521 -70.62 18.25 -12.26
N LYS A 522 -70.56 18.50 -10.95
CA LYS A 522 -71.56 19.31 -10.22
C LYS A 522 -71.61 20.77 -10.67
N ARG A 523 -70.60 21.29 -11.39
CA ARG A 523 -70.65 22.60 -12.06
C ARG A 523 -71.24 22.52 -13.45
N GLN A 524 -71.01 21.45 -14.22
CA GLN A 524 -71.65 21.24 -15.52
C GLN A 524 -73.16 20.99 -15.35
N LEU A 525 -73.56 20.22 -14.35
CA LEU A 525 -74.96 20.00 -13.94
C LEU A 525 -75.64 21.25 -13.33
N PHE A 526 -74.92 22.35 -13.14
CA PHE A 526 -75.46 23.65 -12.67
C PHE A 526 -75.44 24.74 -13.77
N ASN A 527 -75.11 24.35 -15.01
CA ASN A 527 -75.12 25.22 -16.21
C ASN A 527 -75.97 24.59 -17.34
N LEU A 528 -76.96 23.79 -16.95
CA LEU A 528 -78.08 23.24 -17.74
C LEU A 528 -79.37 23.51 -16.96
#